data_AF-A0A6A2Y0X7-F1
#
_entry.id   AF-A0A6A2Y0X7-F1
#
_cell.length_a   1.000
_cell.length_b   1.000
_cell.length_c   1.000
_cell.angle_alpha   90.00
_cell.angle_beta   90.00
_cell.angle_gamma   90.00
#
_symmetry.space_group_name_H-M   'P 1'
#
loop_
_entity.id
_entity.type
_entity.pdbx_description
1 polymer ?
#
loop_
_entity_poly.entity_id
_entity_poly.type
_entity_poly.pdbx_seq_one_letter_code
_entity_poly.pdbx_strand_id
1 'polypeptide(L)'
;MKLAPTLPELENIPEDHIGGLQIKHEGDWVDVEPVHGALVINIADVLQILSNDEYISVEHRVLANPSDEPRVSIAVFYNPSAKDALYGPFSELTSPEKPPRYR
;
A
#
# COMPACT_ATOMS: atom_id res chain seq x y z
N MET A 1 -19.26 18.14 6.09
CA MET A 1 -19.28 17.20 4.95
C MET A 1 -17.91 17.26 4.31
N LYS A 2 -16.98 16.42 4.75
CA LYS A 2 -15.59 16.40 4.27
C LYS A 2 -15.43 15.10 3.48
N LEU A 3 -15.27 15.25 2.18
CA LEU A 3 -15.00 14.16 1.23
C LEU A 3 -13.58 13.67 1.51
N ALA A 4 -13.44 12.41 1.94
CA ALA A 4 -12.16 11.71 1.92
C ALA A 4 -12.06 10.98 0.57
N PRO A 5 -10.97 11.15 -0.18
CA PRO A 5 -10.84 10.59 -1.52
C PRO A 5 -10.72 9.05 -1.42
N THR A 6 -11.62 8.39 -2.13
CA THR A 6 -11.58 6.95 -2.43
C THR A 6 -10.33 6.65 -3.27
N LEU A 7 -9.38 5.89 -2.73
CA LEU A 7 -8.38 5.19 -3.52
C LEU A 7 -8.80 3.71 -3.66
N PRO A 8 -8.62 3.10 -4.84
CA PRO A 8 -9.15 1.78 -5.16
C PRO A 8 -8.39 0.65 -4.45
N GLU A 9 -9.15 -0.39 -4.11
CA GLU A 9 -8.81 -1.62 -3.39
C GLU A 9 -7.61 -2.36 -4.03
N LEU A 10 -6.68 -2.97 -3.28
CA LEU A 10 -6.71 -4.35 -2.77
C LEU A 10 -5.47 -4.68 -1.90
N GLU A 11 -5.63 -5.10 -0.63
CA GLU A 11 -4.78 -6.04 0.15
C GLU A 11 -5.26 -6.14 1.63
N ASN A 12 -5.36 -7.34 2.19
CA ASN A 12 -6.13 -7.60 3.43
C ASN A 12 -5.22 -7.64 4.67
N ILE A 13 -5.43 -6.73 5.64
CA ILE A 13 -4.80 -6.80 6.98
C ILE A 13 -5.84 -6.57 8.08
N PRO A 14 -6.22 -7.60 8.88
CA PRO A 14 -6.84 -7.40 10.18
C PRO A 14 -5.77 -6.89 11.16
N GLU A 15 -5.90 -5.65 11.63
CA GLU A 15 -5.15 -5.15 12.78
C GLU A 15 -6.01 -5.28 14.04
N ASP A 16 -5.38 -5.76 15.11
CA ASP A 16 -5.88 -5.60 16.46
C ASP A 16 -5.82 -4.14 16.91
N HIS A 17 -6.61 -3.80 17.93
CA HIS A 17 -6.86 -2.43 18.38
C HIS A 17 -5.63 -1.67 18.95
N ILE A 18 -4.46 -2.31 18.98
CA ILE A 18 -3.22 -1.81 19.59
C ILE A 18 -2.42 -0.90 18.63
N GLY A 19 -2.70 -0.94 17.31
CA GLY A 19 -2.09 -0.05 16.31
C GLY A 19 -0.59 -0.27 16.12
N GLY A 20 0.15 0.76 15.69
CA GLY A 20 1.61 0.71 15.55
C GLY A 20 2.13 0.57 14.12
N LEU A 21 1.26 0.41 13.13
CA LEU A 21 1.61 0.61 11.73
C LEU A 21 1.77 2.11 11.45
N GLN A 22 2.87 2.46 10.78
CA GLN A 22 3.14 3.81 10.30
C GLN A 22 3.43 3.79 8.81
N ILE A 23 2.95 4.81 8.10
CA ILE A 23 3.29 5.07 6.70
C ILE A 23 4.10 6.36 6.59
N LYS A 24 4.96 6.44 5.59
CA LYS A 24 5.70 7.66 5.29
C LYS A 24 4.89 8.51 4.32
N HIS A 25 4.50 9.69 4.75
CA HIS A 25 3.71 10.65 3.99
C HIS A 25 4.36 12.02 4.07
N GLU A 26 4.65 12.64 2.92
CA GLU A 26 5.28 13.97 2.83
C GLU A 26 6.60 14.11 3.62
N GLY A 27 7.32 13.01 3.81
CA GLY A 27 8.59 12.96 4.54
C GLY A 27 8.46 12.62 6.03
N ASP A 28 7.24 12.65 6.57
CA ASP A 28 6.95 12.33 7.96
C ASP A 28 6.35 10.93 8.12
N TRP A 29 6.51 10.34 9.30
CA TRP A 29 5.85 9.09 9.67
C TRP A 29 4.49 9.40 10.29
N VAL A 30 3.44 8.79 9.76
CA VAL A 30 2.04 8.99 10.19
C VAL A 30 1.48 7.65 10.66
N ASP A 31 0.85 7.64 11.83
CA ASP A 31 0.17 6.47 12.37
C ASP A 31 -1.07 6.09 11.56
N VAL A 32 -1.23 4.81 11.31
CA VAL A 32 -2.47 4.23 10.78
C VAL A 32 -3.32 3.80 11.98
N GLU A 33 -4.44 4.47 12.18
CA GLU A 33 -5.36 4.17 13.28
C GLU A 33 -6.18 2.91 12.95
N PRO A 34 -6.15 1.86 13.79
CA PRO A 34 -6.97 0.68 13.59
C PRO A 34 -8.45 1.03 13.71
N VAL A 35 -9.23 0.72 12.67
CA VAL A 35 -10.67 0.86 12.68
C VAL A 35 -11.29 -0.54 12.78
N HIS A 36 -12.17 -0.73 13.76
CA HIS A 36 -12.81 -2.03 13.99
C HIS A 36 -13.55 -2.52 12.73
N GLY A 37 -13.20 -3.73 12.27
CA GLY A 37 -13.78 -4.34 11.08
C GLY A 37 -13.27 -3.79 9.75
N ALA A 38 -12.30 -2.86 9.78
CA ALA A 38 -11.64 -2.36 8.58
C ALA A 38 -10.38 -3.17 8.26
N LEU A 39 -9.91 -3.01 7.02
CA LEU A 39 -8.65 -3.55 6.54
C LEU A 39 -7.76 -2.40 6.08
N VAL A 40 -6.46 -2.54 6.31
CA VAL A 40 -5.46 -1.65 5.72
C VAL A 40 -5.01 -2.25 4.39
N ILE A 41 -5.14 -1.46 3.33
CA ILE A 41 -4.73 -1.79 1.96
C ILE A 41 -3.53 -0.91 1.59
N ASN A 42 -2.44 -1.52 1.15
CA ASN A 42 -1.27 -0.82 0.62
C ASN A 42 -0.97 -1.24 -0.82
N ILE A 43 -0.41 -0.32 -1.59
CA ILE A 43 0.06 -0.58 -2.95
C ILE A 43 1.48 -1.12 -2.86
N ALA A 44 1.75 -2.20 -3.60
CA ALA A 44 3.10 -2.76 -3.75
C ALA A 44 3.78 -2.23 -5.03
N ASP A 45 5.11 -2.35 -5.07
CA ASP A 45 5.95 -1.83 -6.16
C ASP A 45 5.52 -2.32 -7.54
N VAL A 46 5.07 -3.57 -7.66
CA VAL A 46 4.60 -4.13 -8.94
C VAL A 46 3.41 -3.34 -9.47
N LEU A 47 2.45 -2.98 -8.62
CA LEU A 47 1.29 -2.21 -9.05
C LEU A 47 1.65 -0.75 -9.37
N GLN A 48 2.63 -0.16 -8.66
CA GLN A 48 3.19 1.14 -9.04
C GLN A 48 3.82 1.11 -10.44
N ILE A 49 4.63 0.08 -10.74
CA ILE A 49 5.24 -0.12 -12.05
C ILE A 49 4.18 -0.25 -13.15
N LEU A 50 3.21 -1.15 -12.94
CA LEU A 50 2.13 -1.40 -13.90
C LEU A 50 1.28 -0.14 -14.14
N SER A 51 1.07 0.68 -13.09
CA SER A 51 0.27 1.90 -13.16
C SER A 51 1.00 3.13 -13.70
N ASN A 52 2.31 3.03 -13.99
CA ASN A 52 3.13 4.17 -14.42
C ASN A 52 3.06 5.36 -13.45
N ASP A 53 3.22 5.09 -12.15
CA ASP A 53 3.12 6.06 -11.03
C ASP A 53 1.74 6.68 -10.79
N GLU A 54 0.64 6.14 -11.35
CA GLU A 54 -0.71 6.55 -10.93
C GLU A 54 -1.03 6.07 -9.50
N TYR A 55 -0.46 4.92 -9.10
CA TYR A 55 -0.49 4.42 -7.73
C TYR A 55 0.92 4.38 -7.16
N ILE A 56 1.06 4.80 -5.90
CA ILE A 56 2.35 4.93 -5.22
C ILE A 56 2.47 3.89 -4.12
N SER A 57 3.51 3.08 -4.20
CA SER A 57 4.01 2.22 -3.13
C SER A 57 4.73 3.08 -2.09
N VAL A 58 4.17 3.14 -0.89
CA VAL A 58 4.69 3.98 0.19
C VAL A 58 5.52 3.17 1.18
N GLU A 59 6.60 3.77 1.67
CA GLU A 59 7.36 3.22 2.79
C GLU A 59 6.42 3.08 4.00
N HIS A 60 6.46 1.92 4.64
CA HIS A 60 5.71 1.64 5.85
C HIS A 60 6.59 0.90 6.86
N ARG A 61 6.29 1.06 8.15
CA ARG A 61 7.00 0.38 9.25
C ARG A 61 6.01 0.00 10.34
N VAL A 62 6.37 -1.02 11.12
CA VAL A 62 5.63 -1.36 12.34
C VAL A 62 6.52 -1.03 13.53
N LEU A 63 6.02 -0.21 14.45
CA LEU A 63 6.73 0.09 15.69
C LEU A 63 6.70 -1.12 16.62
N ALA A 64 7.77 -1.30 17.39
CA ALA A 64 7.77 -2.27 18.48
C ALA A 64 6.69 -1.87 19.50
N ASN A 65 5.83 -2.82 19.86
CA ASN A 65 4.77 -2.58 20.82
C ASN A 65 5.36 -2.37 22.22
N PRO A 66 5.15 -1.21 22.87
CA PRO A 66 5.64 -0.95 24.21
C PRO A 66 4.75 -1.53 25.32
N SER A 67 3.56 -2.04 24.97
CA SER A 67 2.60 -2.65 25.91
C SER A 67 2.95 -4.10 26.25
N ASP A 68 2.52 -4.55 27.42
CA ASP A 68 2.57 -5.97 27.81
C ASP A 68 1.51 -6.83 27.06
N GLU A 69 0.56 -6.20 26.36
CA GLU A 69 -0.44 -6.90 25.55
C GLU A 69 0.12 -7.27 24.17
N PRO A 70 0.02 -8.54 23.71
CA PRO A 70 0.49 -8.93 22.38
C PRO A 70 -0.27 -8.23 21.25
N ARG A 71 0.46 -7.81 20.21
CA ARG A 71 -0.11 -7.35 18.91
C ARG A 71 0.10 -8.42 17.84
N VAL A 72 -0.93 -8.72 17.06
CA VAL A 72 -1.00 -9.73 16.02
C VAL A 72 -1.71 -9.16 14.78
N SER A 73 -0.94 -8.99 13.71
CA SER A 73 -1.46 -8.62 12.39
C SER A 73 -1.22 -9.72 11.37
N ILE A 74 -2.14 -9.91 10.43
CA ILE A 74 -1.98 -10.85 9.31
C ILE A 74 -1.83 -10.04 8.03
N ALA A 75 -0.69 -10.18 7.34
CA ALA A 75 -0.48 -9.59 6.02
C ALA A 75 -0.73 -10.63 4.92
N VAL A 76 -1.53 -10.27 3.92
CA VAL A 76 -1.82 -11.10 2.75
C VAL A 76 -1.29 -10.40 1.51
N PHE A 77 -0.45 -11.07 0.73
CA PHE A 77 0.19 -10.50 -0.46
C PHE A 77 -0.38 -11.11 -1.75
N TYR A 78 -0.87 -10.27 -2.66
CA TYR A 78 -1.38 -10.65 -3.99
C TYR A 78 -0.36 -10.31 -5.07
N ASN A 79 0.62 -11.19 -5.22
CA ASN A 79 1.62 -11.07 -6.28
C ASN A 79 1.15 -11.77 -7.57
N PRO A 80 1.49 -11.23 -8.76
CA PRO A 80 1.18 -11.91 -10.00
C PRO A 80 1.92 -13.27 -10.08
N SER A 81 1.27 -14.27 -10.67
CA SER A 81 1.73 -15.67 -10.62
C SER A 81 2.99 -15.97 -11.44
N ALA A 82 3.39 -15.07 -12.33
CA ALA A 82 4.50 -15.28 -13.25
C ALA A 82 5.83 -14.85 -12.62
N LYS A 83 6.57 -15.82 -12.10
CA LYS A 83 7.89 -15.63 -11.45
C LYS A 83 8.93 -14.92 -12.32
N ASP A 84 8.76 -14.94 -13.65
CA ASP A 84 9.70 -14.38 -14.64
C ASP A 84 9.03 -13.35 -15.57
N ALA A 85 7.86 -12.81 -15.20
CA ALA A 85 7.24 -11.77 -16.00
C ALA A 85 8.01 -10.46 -15.89
N LEU A 86 8.37 -9.88 -17.04
CA LEU A 86 8.76 -8.49 -17.11
C LEU A 86 7.52 -7.63 -16.87
N TYR A 87 7.53 -6.86 -15.79
CA TYR A 87 6.46 -5.90 -15.49
C TYR A 87 6.85 -4.54 -16.06
N GLY A 88 5.97 -3.99 -16.88
CA GLY A 88 6.08 -2.64 -17.39
C GLY A 88 4.73 -1.93 -17.30
N PRO A 89 4.70 -0.60 -17.50
CA PRO A 89 3.47 0.16 -17.54
C PRO A 89 2.42 -0.45 -18.48
N PHE A 90 1.16 -0.48 -18.05
CA PHE A 90 0.05 -0.78 -18.96
C PHE A 90 0.07 0.22 -20.12
N SER A 91 -0.10 -0.28 -21.35
CA SER A 91 -0.01 0.56 -22.55
C SER A 91 -1.01 1.72 -22.54
N GLU A 92 -2.17 1.50 -21.93
CA GLU A 92 -3.27 2.44 -21.74
C GLU A 92 -2.91 3.61 -20.83
N LEU A 93 -1.87 3.46 -19.99
CA LEU A 93 -1.37 4.47 -19.06
C LEU A 93 -0.07 5.14 -19.57
N THR A 94 0.23 4.95 -20.85
CA THR A 94 1.38 5.56 -21.54
C THR A 94 0.93 6.37 -22.75
N SER A 95 1.56 7.53 -22.97
CA SER A 95 1.37 8.36 -24.16
C SER A 95 2.68 9.11 -24.49
N PRO A 96 2.77 9.83 -25.63
CA PRO A 96 3.90 10.71 -25.89
C PRO A 96 4.13 11.77 -24.80
N GLU A 97 3.06 12.28 -24.19
CA GLU A 97 3.09 13.26 -23.09
C GLU A 97 3.35 12.60 -21.74
N LYS A 98 3.02 11.32 -21.59
CA LYS A 98 3.28 10.50 -20.40
C LYS A 98 4.03 9.22 -20.77
N PRO A 99 5.35 9.30 -21.03
CA PRO A 99 6.13 8.14 -21.43
C PRO A 99 6.21 7.09 -20.31
N PRO A 100 6.54 5.82 -20.63
CA PRO A 100 6.75 4.78 -19.63
C PRO A 100 7.94 5.14 -18.73
N ARG A 101 7.73 5.11 -17.41
CA ARG A 101 8.75 5.40 -16.40
C ARG A 101 9.57 4.17 -15.99
N TYR A 102 9.02 2.99 -16.23
CA TYR A 102 9.58 1.69 -15.85
C TYR A 102 9.83 0.81 -17.09
N ARG A 103 10.76 -0.14 -16.99
CA ARG A 103 11.21 -1.03 -18.07
C ARG A 103 11.00 -2.49 -17.71
#